data_AF-A0A1S9UJX6-F1
#
_entry.id   AF-A0A1S9UJX6-F1
#
_cell.length_a   1.000
_cell.length_b   1.000
_cell.length_c   1.000
_cell.angle_alpha   90.00
_cell.angle_beta   90.00
_cell.angle_gamma   90.00
#
_symmetry.space_group_name_H-M   'P 1'
#
loop_
_entity.id
_entity.type
_entity.pdbx_description
1 polymer ?
#
loop_
_entity_poly.entity_id
_entity_poly.type
_entity_poly.pdbx_seq_one_letter_code
_entity_poly.pdbx_strand_id
1 'polypeptide(L)'
;MGKNKKEKQPSELELAKQAIAAKYQKEYGFTPIITTLGLGGIKTGYAAVTKEHIQIFTYDRDAKDVVSISTHYFNEYTNVFIDHYAVKSTFEFKGLKDTFTFNPNGSGKEIESLIKSYTEIEIHKTERKWYQKILGFRSGNKAKMVIASIVYLLIIVSLFNTITGKKEEEKQAKKIDSAVTSNTTPVKEETKPAPKPVEQPIDKKQEKINKFKADTQKRLTNTYKSVDNINPNVSISEDGKLITFAFDLDAYAKHDKVDKELSVSAFKTSAGPYEKYKSMAFRAYGKEANIADKKDIIVKIVDSSNNEVVLDNVENYYDKPKQETAPATKTEEQPKQEDQNSTQNTENNIVYDNCTQVKKAGKAPIKQGEPGYSKKLDKDGDGIACDK
;
A
#
# COMPACT_ATOMS: atom_id res chain seq x y z
N MET A 1 45.35 -45.74 10.63
CA MET A 1 44.97 -44.68 11.58
C MET A 1 43.95 -43.76 10.91
N GLY A 2 42.76 -43.61 11.48
CA GLY A 2 41.73 -42.73 10.92
C GLY A 2 42.03 -41.26 11.18
N LYS A 3 41.83 -40.39 10.17
CA LYS A 3 41.88 -38.93 10.37
C LYS A 3 40.58 -38.46 11.03
N ASN A 4 40.60 -38.23 12.33
CA ASN A 4 39.46 -37.62 13.03
C ASN A 4 39.17 -36.23 12.43
N LYS A 5 38.08 -36.13 11.67
CA LYS A 5 37.45 -34.83 11.39
C LYS A 5 37.02 -34.26 12.74
N LYS A 6 37.70 -33.21 13.21
CA LYS A 6 37.11 -32.34 14.23
C LYS A 6 35.89 -31.68 13.61
N GLU A 7 34.70 -32.04 14.07
CA GLU A 7 33.51 -31.26 13.76
C GLU A 7 33.72 -29.84 14.30
N LYS A 8 33.67 -28.87 13.40
CA LYS A 8 33.79 -27.46 13.75
C LYS A 8 32.44 -27.06 14.34
N GLN A 9 32.40 -26.78 15.64
CA GLN A 9 31.15 -26.37 16.28
C GLN A 9 30.55 -25.16 15.54
N PRO A 10 29.22 -25.12 15.35
CA PRO A 10 28.56 -24.05 14.63
C PRO A 10 28.81 -22.71 15.31
N SER A 11 29.03 -21.68 14.51
CA SER A 11 29.17 -20.32 15.00
C SER A 11 27.85 -19.82 15.63
N GLU A 12 27.94 -18.83 16.51
CA GLU A 12 26.76 -18.16 17.07
C GLU A 12 25.81 -17.66 15.97
N LEU A 13 26.37 -17.17 14.85
CA LEU A 13 25.64 -16.74 13.66
C LEU A 13 24.82 -17.88 13.02
N GLU A 14 25.35 -19.10 12.99
CA GLU A 14 24.65 -20.27 12.45
C GLU A 14 23.58 -20.75 13.43
N LEU A 15 23.88 -20.79 14.73
CA LEU A 15 22.93 -21.16 15.78
C LEU A 15 21.74 -20.19 15.86
N ALA A 16 22.00 -18.88 15.85
CA ALA A 16 20.95 -17.86 15.87
C ALA A 16 20.06 -17.92 14.62
N LYS A 17 20.64 -18.17 13.44
CA LYS A 17 19.89 -18.39 12.20
C LYS A 17 19.03 -19.67 12.26
N GLN A 18 19.57 -20.75 12.81
CA GLN A 18 18.83 -22.00 13.01
C GLN A 18 17.68 -21.83 14.00
N ALA A 19 17.88 -21.13 15.12
CA ALA A 19 16.84 -20.83 16.10
C ALA A 19 15.70 -19.99 15.49
N ILE A 20 16.01 -18.91 14.76
CA ILE A 20 15.01 -18.10 14.05
C ILE A 20 14.26 -18.93 13.01
N ALA A 21 14.95 -19.71 12.18
CA ALA A 21 14.33 -20.56 11.17
C ALA A 21 13.39 -21.60 11.81
N ALA A 22 13.85 -22.30 12.86
CA ALA A 22 13.06 -23.30 13.58
C ALA A 22 11.84 -22.67 14.27
N LYS A 23 11.99 -21.49 14.89
CA LYS A 23 10.89 -20.74 15.50
C LYS A 23 9.82 -20.41 14.47
N TYR A 24 10.18 -19.73 13.38
CA TYR A 24 9.20 -19.35 12.35
C TYR A 24 8.58 -20.54 11.63
N GLN A 25 9.35 -21.59 11.37
CA GLN A 25 8.84 -22.81 10.73
C GLN A 25 7.86 -23.57 11.64
N LYS A 26 8.01 -23.48 12.96
CA LYS A 26 7.08 -24.03 13.97
C LYS A 26 5.86 -23.16 14.21
N GLU A 27 6.03 -21.84 14.24
CA GLU A 27 5.00 -20.86 14.64
C GLU A 27 4.10 -20.42 13.46
N TYR A 28 4.67 -20.29 12.26
CA TYR A 28 3.99 -19.78 11.07
C TYR A 28 4.09 -20.70 9.83
N GLY A 29 4.81 -21.82 9.92
CA GLY A 29 4.92 -22.80 8.82
C GLY A 29 5.82 -22.38 7.66
N PHE A 30 6.59 -21.29 7.77
CA PHE A 30 7.53 -20.83 6.74
C PHE A 30 8.87 -20.38 7.35
N THR A 31 9.91 -20.31 6.51
CA THR A 31 11.20 -19.71 6.87
C THR A 31 11.29 -18.28 6.32
N PRO A 32 11.57 -17.25 7.14
CA PRO A 32 11.68 -15.84 6.71
C PRO A 32 13.05 -15.56 6.07
N ILE A 33 13.24 -14.35 5.53
CA ILE A 33 14.59 -13.86 5.21
C ILE A 33 15.32 -13.56 6.53
N ILE A 34 16.45 -14.22 6.80
CA ILE A 34 17.21 -14.05 8.06
C ILE A 34 18.53 -13.33 7.83
N THR A 35 18.64 -12.11 8.35
CA THR A 35 19.79 -11.22 8.20
C THR A 35 20.37 -10.80 9.57
N THR A 36 21.51 -10.09 9.55
CA THR A 36 22.13 -9.53 10.77
C THR A 36 22.14 -8.00 10.72
N LEU A 37 22.22 -7.38 11.89
CA LEU A 37 22.29 -5.92 12.06
C LEU A 37 23.13 -5.57 13.29
N GLY A 38 23.63 -4.34 13.38
CA GLY A 38 24.25 -3.83 14.61
C GLY A 38 23.20 -3.22 15.53
N LEU A 39 23.19 -3.59 16.81
CA LEU A 39 22.25 -3.07 17.83
C LEU A 39 22.88 -1.96 18.70
N GLY A 40 23.92 -1.30 18.19
CA GLY A 40 24.77 -0.40 18.96
C GLY A 40 25.89 -1.13 19.73
N GLY A 41 26.99 -0.42 19.95
CA GLY A 41 28.21 -1.01 20.52
C GLY A 41 28.72 -2.20 19.70
N ILE A 42 29.11 -3.28 20.38
CA ILE A 42 29.67 -4.52 19.78
C ILE A 42 28.56 -5.60 19.62
N LYS A 43 27.29 -5.30 19.93
CA LYS A 43 26.21 -6.31 19.92
C LYS A 43 25.68 -6.56 18.50
N THR A 44 25.86 -7.81 18.04
CA THR A 44 25.17 -8.34 16.86
C THR A 44 23.71 -8.63 17.18
N GLY A 45 22.82 -8.07 16.37
CA GLY A 45 21.42 -8.47 16.29
C GLY A 45 21.16 -9.32 15.06
N TYR A 46 20.05 -10.04 15.13
CA TYR A 46 19.52 -10.88 14.06
C TYR A 46 18.13 -10.37 13.71
N ALA A 47 17.70 -10.44 12.45
CA ALA A 47 16.36 -10.05 12.06
C ALA A 47 15.73 -11.07 11.12
N ALA A 48 14.46 -11.37 11.38
CA ALA A 48 13.57 -12.06 10.46
C ALA A 48 12.73 -11.03 9.71
N VAL A 49 12.73 -11.08 8.38
CA VAL A 49 11.84 -10.29 7.53
C VAL A 49 10.78 -11.21 6.95
N THR A 50 9.52 -10.97 7.33
CA THR A 50 8.34 -11.68 6.82
C THR A 50 7.66 -10.83 5.74
N LYS A 51 6.46 -11.21 5.28
CA LYS A 51 5.62 -10.38 4.41
C LYS A 51 4.88 -9.25 5.13
N GLU A 52 4.80 -9.32 6.47
CA GLU A 52 3.95 -8.46 7.30
C GLU A 52 4.79 -7.59 8.25
N HIS A 53 6.00 -8.02 8.62
CA HIS A 53 6.84 -7.38 9.64
C HIS A 53 8.33 -7.70 9.54
N ILE A 54 9.13 -6.88 10.24
CA ILE A 54 10.53 -7.14 10.59
C ILE A 54 10.59 -7.37 12.10
N GLN A 55 11.03 -8.55 12.54
CA GLN A 55 11.27 -8.86 13.96
C GLN A 55 12.77 -8.92 14.23
N ILE A 56 13.22 -8.24 15.28
CA ILE A 56 14.62 -8.13 15.69
C ILE A 56 14.86 -8.98 16.95
N PHE A 57 16.00 -9.67 16.98
CA PHE A 57 16.38 -10.60 18.03
C PHE A 57 17.84 -10.40 18.49
N THR A 58 18.10 -10.74 19.75
CA THR A 58 19.44 -11.18 20.24
C THR A 58 19.46 -12.70 20.36
N TYR A 59 20.64 -13.30 20.23
CA TYR A 59 20.83 -14.71 20.57
C TYR A 59 21.32 -14.86 22.01
N ASP A 60 20.68 -15.74 22.76
CA ASP A 60 21.11 -16.16 24.09
C ASP A 60 21.91 -17.46 23.99
N ARG A 61 23.16 -17.44 24.45
CA ARG A 61 24.08 -18.60 24.34
C ARG A 61 23.78 -19.70 25.35
N ASP A 62 23.19 -19.35 26.48
CA ASP A 62 22.97 -20.26 27.60
C ASP A 62 21.60 -20.96 27.43
N ALA A 63 20.58 -20.21 27.02
CA ALA A 63 19.30 -20.76 26.56
C ALA A 63 19.37 -21.44 25.18
N LYS A 64 20.37 -21.06 24.35
CA LYS A 64 20.56 -21.48 22.94
C LYS A 64 19.41 -21.13 22.01
N ASP A 65 18.74 -20.01 22.28
CA ASP A 65 17.54 -19.55 21.56
C ASP A 65 17.60 -18.03 21.33
N VAL A 66 16.62 -17.48 20.61
CA VAL A 66 16.54 -16.06 20.24
C VAL A 66 15.50 -15.27 21.03
N VAL A 67 15.98 -14.28 21.77
CA VAL A 67 15.17 -13.33 22.53
C VAL A 67 14.72 -12.19 21.61
N SER A 68 13.41 -12.01 21.47
CA SER A 68 12.81 -10.90 20.70
C SER A 68 13.08 -9.56 21.37
N ILE A 69 13.48 -8.55 20.60
CA ILE A 69 13.76 -7.19 21.05
C ILE A 69 12.63 -6.24 20.62
N SER A 70 12.28 -6.27 19.34
CA SER A 70 11.21 -5.46 18.76
C SER A 70 10.59 -6.13 17.54
N THR A 71 9.37 -5.74 17.22
CA THR A 71 8.66 -6.10 15.98
C THR A 71 8.17 -4.80 15.36
N HIS A 72 8.41 -4.63 14.06
CA HIS A 72 8.02 -3.45 13.29
C HIS A 72 7.14 -3.94 12.12
N TYR A 73 5.85 -3.60 12.13
CA TYR A 73 4.89 -4.07 11.13
C TYR A 73 4.86 -3.12 9.92
N PHE A 74 4.78 -3.68 8.72
CA PHE A 74 4.84 -2.88 7.49
C PHE A 74 3.62 -1.96 7.28
N ASN A 75 2.51 -2.20 7.98
CA ASN A 75 1.33 -1.33 7.97
C ASN A 75 1.44 -0.12 8.92
N GLU A 76 2.51 -0.01 9.72
CA GLU A 76 2.78 1.15 10.59
C GLU A 76 3.50 2.28 9.84
N TYR A 77 4.02 2.00 8.64
CA TYR A 77 4.85 2.88 7.84
C TYR A 77 4.21 3.17 6.47
N THR A 78 4.22 4.43 6.04
CA THR A 78 3.70 4.84 4.72
C THR A 78 4.79 4.91 3.66
N ASN A 79 6.02 5.20 4.09
CA ASN A 79 7.18 5.45 3.23
C ASN A 79 8.38 4.60 3.67
N VAL A 80 9.20 4.15 2.73
CA VAL A 80 10.54 3.61 3.00
C VAL A 80 11.58 4.21 2.05
N PHE A 81 12.58 4.86 2.63
CA PHE A 81 13.72 5.41 1.88
C PHE A 81 14.83 4.36 1.82
N ILE A 82 15.17 3.89 0.61
CA ILE A 82 16.12 2.81 0.39
C ILE A 82 17.41 3.32 -0.26
N ASP A 83 18.53 3.07 0.40
CA ASP A 83 19.87 3.45 -0.04
C ASP A 83 20.79 2.21 -0.11
N HIS A 84 21.11 1.78 -1.34
CA HIS A 84 22.00 0.65 -1.59
C HIS A 84 23.42 1.11 -1.92
N TYR A 85 24.34 0.81 -1.01
CA TYR A 85 25.78 0.95 -1.16
C TYR A 85 26.37 -0.32 -1.81
N ALA A 86 27.68 -0.32 -2.07
CA ALA A 86 28.36 -1.49 -2.66
C ALA A 86 28.30 -2.78 -1.80
N VAL A 87 28.19 -2.65 -0.46
CA VAL A 87 28.26 -3.78 0.49
C VAL A 87 27.18 -3.77 1.58
N LYS A 88 26.32 -2.74 1.62
CA LYS A 88 25.27 -2.59 2.65
C LYS A 88 24.02 -1.93 2.07
N SER A 89 22.88 -2.14 2.73
CA SER A 89 21.64 -1.42 2.44
C SER A 89 21.13 -0.72 3.70
N THR A 90 20.54 0.45 3.53
CA THR A 90 19.83 1.19 4.59
C THR A 90 18.39 1.37 4.14
N PHE A 91 17.45 1.09 5.04
CA PHE A 91 16.02 1.30 4.89
C PHE A 91 15.57 2.23 6.02
N GLU A 92 15.05 3.41 5.69
CA GLU A 92 14.51 4.36 6.66
C GLU A 92 12.99 4.40 6.46
N PHE A 93 12.27 3.62 7.27
CA PHE A 93 10.82 3.54 7.27
C PHE A 93 10.23 4.71 8.05
N LYS A 94 9.18 5.34 7.51
CA LYS A 94 8.49 6.48 8.15
C LYS A 94 7.00 6.23 8.25
N GLY A 95 6.48 6.30 9.47
CA GLY A 95 5.06 6.24 9.80
C GLY A 95 4.55 7.58 10.30
N LEU A 96 3.29 7.63 10.74
CA LEU A 96 2.67 8.85 11.26
C LEU A 96 3.19 9.26 12.64
N LYS A 97 3.68 8.31 13.44
CA LYS A 97 4.12 8.52 14.84
C LYS A 97 5.56 8.08 15.12
N ASP A 98 6.20 7.32 14.24
CA ASP A 98 7.51 6.69 14.48
C ASP A 98 8.35 6.54 13.18
N THR A 99 9.66 6.38 13.34
CA THR A 99 10.63 6.19 12.24
C THR A 99 11.61 5.08 12.58
N PHE A 100 11.63 4.01 11.76
CA PHE A 100 12.44 2.82 11.98
C PHE A 100 13.57 2.74 10.95
N THR A 101 14.82 2.76 11.41
CA THR A 101 16.01 2.66 10.55
C THR A 101 16.59 1.24 10.60
N PHE A 102 16.43 0.49 9.52
CA PHE A 102 16.91 -0.88 9.38
C PHE A 102 18.15 -0.95 8.48
N ASN A 103 19.23 -1.55 8.99
CA ASN A 103 20.53 -1.68 8.30
C ASN A 103 20.94 -3.15 8.17
N PRO A 104 20.29 -3.94 7.27
CA PRO A 104 20.59 -5.36 7.12
C PRO A 104 21.95 -5.60 6.45
N ASN A 105 22.75 -6.46 7.08
CA ASN A 105 24.04 -6.94 6.60
C ASN A 105 23.84 -8.16 5.70
N GLY A 106 23.48 -7.89 4.44
CA GLY A 106 23.05 -8.89 3.45
C GLY A 106 21.56 -8.79 3.11
N SER A 107 21.12 -9.56 2.13
CA SER A 107 19.72 -9.66 1.64
C SER A 107 19.00 -8.36 1.26
N GLY A 108 19.67 -7.20 1.21
CA GLY A 108 19.01 -5.92 0.93
C GLY A 108 18.21 -5.85 -0.38
N LYS A 109 18.60 -6.58 -1.43
CA LYS A 109 17.81 -6.68 -2.68
C LYS A 109 16.62 -7.65 -2.59
N GLU A 110 16.77 -8.69 -1.78
CA GLU A 110 15.71 -9.64 -1.46
C GLU A 110 14.60 -8.94 -0.64
N ILE A 111 15.01 -8.16 0.35
CA ILE A 111 14.15 -7.35 1.23
C ILE A 111 13.46 -6.23 0.43
N GLU A 112 14.19 -5.52 -0.45
CA GLU A 112 13.59 -4.54 -1.38
C GLU A 112 12.50 -5.18 -2.24
N SER A 113 12.78 -6.36 -2.82
CA SER A 113 11.82 -7.07 -3.65
C SER A 113 10.62 -7.58 -2.83
N LEU A 114 10.83 -8.05 -1.61
CA LEU A 114 9.76 -8.48 -0.71
C LEU A 114 8.81 -7.33 -0.41
N ILE A 115 9.34 -6.17 0.01
CA ILE A 115 8.54 -5.00 0.35
C ILE A 115 7.72 -4.56 -0.86
N LYS A 116 8.35 -4.49 -2.05
CA LYS A 116 7.68 -4.15 -3.31
C LYS A 116 6.58 -5.15 -3.73
N SER A 117 6.71 -6.41 -3.36
CA SER A 117 5.78 -7.48 -3.78
C SER A 117 4.64 -7.76 -2.79
N TYR A 118 4.75 -7.33 -1.53
CA TYR A 118 3.82 -7.72 -0.47
C TYR A 118 3.33 -6.58 0.43
N THR A 119 3.78 -5.34 0.23
CA THR A 119 3.37 -4.18 1.04
C THR A 119 2.91 -3.02 0.15
N GLU A 120 2.10 -2.12 0.72
CA GLU A 120 1.65 -0.88 0.05
C GLU A 120 2.56 0.33 0.37
N ILE A 121 3.73 0.11 0.99
CA ILE A 121 4.67 1.18 1.39
C ILE A 121 5.26 1.86 0.14
N GLU A 122 5.27 3.20 0.10
CA GLU A 122 5.92 3.95 -0.98
C GLU A 122 7.46 3.81 -0.91
N ILE A 123 8.07 3.30 -1.99
CA ILE A 123 9.49 2.97 -2.03
C ILE A 123 10.30 4.11 -2.70
N HIS A 124 10.90 4.96 -1.87
CA HIS A 124 11.77 6.05 -2.29
C HIS A 124 13.21 5.58 -2.44
N LYS A 125 13.69 5.43 -3.67
CA LYS A 125 15.07 4.99 -3.94
C LYS A 125 16.01 6.17 -4.10
N THR A 126 17.12 6.17 -3.36
CA THR A 126 18.19 7.14 -3.61
C THR A 126 19.00 6.72 -4.85
N GLU A 127 18.62 7.24 -6.02
CA GLU A 127 19.42 7.03 -7.23
C GLU A 127 20.80 7.69 -7.10
N ARG A 128 21.85 6.92 -7.37
CA ARG A 128 23.24 7.38 -7.32
C ARG A 128 24.04 6.75 -8.45
N LYS A 129 24.85 7.57 -9.14
CA LYS A 129 25.83 7.08 -10.11
C LYS A 129 26.78 6.13 -9.39
N TRP A 130 27.17 5.03 -10.04
CA TRP A 130 27.79 3.87 -9.38
C TRP A 130 29.00 4.23 -8.50
N TYR A 131 29.86 5.15 -8.94
CA TYR A 131 31.00 5.64 -8.18
C TYR A 131 30.62 6.33 -6.85
N GLN A 132 29.46 6.98 -6.76
CA GLN A 132 28.99 7.62 -5.52
C GLN A 132 28.54 6.61 -4.44
N LYS A 133 28.44 5.32 -4.78
CA LYS A 133 28.20 4.21 -3.86
C LYS A 133 29.49 3.69 -3.20
N ILE A 134 30.65 4.18 -3.66
CA ILE A 134 31.98 3.85 -3.15
C ILE A 134 32.37 4.86 -2.05
N LEU A 135 33.06 4.39 -1.02
CA LEU A 135 33.49 5.24 0.09
C LEU A 135 34.49 6.31 -0.40
N GLY A 136 34.45 7.50 0.19
CA GLY A 136 35.26 8.66 -0.24
C GLY A 136 34.76 9.38 -1.50
N PHE A 137 34.25 8.66 -2.50
CA PHE A 137 33.62 9.24 -3.69
C PHE A 137 32.22 9.83 -3.43
N ARG A 138 31.55 9.40 -2.35
CA ARG A 138 30.18 9.79 -1.95
C ARG A 138 29.88 11.29 -2.01
N SER A 139 30.82 12.16 -1.60
CA SER A 139 30.52 13.59 -1.39
C SER A 139 30.89 14.53 -2.55
N GLY A 140 31.33 14.00 -3.70
CA GLY A 140 31.73 14.81 -4.87
C GLY A 140 32.92 15.77 -4.65
N ASN A 141 33.54 15.75 -3.45
CA ASN A 141 34.64 16.64 -3.11
C ASN A 141 35.94 16.09 -3.71
N LYS A 142 36.58 16.88 -4.58
CA LYS A 142 37.77 16.47 -5.34
C LYS A 142 38.90 15.94 -4.45
N ALA A 143 39.15 16.54 -3.28
CA ALA A 143 40.19 16.07 -2.35
C ALA A 143 39.85 14.70 -1.74
N LYS A 144 38.59 14.49 -1.32
CA LYS A 144 38.13 13.18 -0.80
C LYS A 144 38.14 12.10 -1.88
N MET A 145 37.85 12.47 -3.13
CA MET A 145 37.94 11.57 -4.29
C MET A 145 39.40 11.19 -4.61
N VAL A 146 40.35 12.14 -4.57
CA VAL A 146 41.79 11.85 -4.78
C VAL A 146 42.34 10.93 -3.69
N ILE A 147 42.06 11.21 -2.41
CA ILE A 147 42.46 10.33 -1.29
C ILE A 147 41.89 8.92 -1.46
N ALA A 148 40.60 8.82 -1.83
CA ALA A 148 39.96 7.53 -2.10
C ALA A 148 40.63 6.78 -3.26
N SER A 149 40.89 7.46 -4.40
CA SER A 149 41.60 6.87 -5.54
C SER A 149 42.94 6.27 -5.13
N ILE A 150 43.74 6.99 -4.32
CA ILE A 150 45.06 6.50 -3.84
C ILE A 150 44.87 5.26 -2.96
N VAL A 151 43.93 5.28 -2.01
CA VAL A 151 43.65 4.13 -1.14
C VAL A 151 43.20 2.90 -1.93
N TYR A 152 42.29 3.06 -2.90
CA TYR A 152 41.85 1.94 -3.74
C TYR A 152 42.95 1.45 -4.68
N LEU A 153 43.81 2.33 -5.20
CA LEU A 153 44.97 1.95 -6.00
C LEU A 153 45.96 1.13 -5.16
N LEU A 154 46.25 1.53 -3.91
CA LEU A 154 47.08 0.76 -2.99
C LEU A 154 46.47 -0.61 -2.63
N ILE A 155 45.14 -0.68 -2.43
CA ILE A 155 44.44 -1.96 -2.23
C ILE A 155 44.56 -2.84 -3.48
N ILE A 156 44.33 -2.29 -4.67
CA ILE A 156 44.44 -3.02 -5.94
C ILE A 156 45.87 -3.50 -6.18
N VAL A 157 46.89 -2.69 -5.89
CA VAL A 157 48.32 -3.10 -6.00
C VAL A 157 48.69 -4.16 -4.96
N SER A 158 48.16 -4.09 -3.73
CA SER A 158 48.37 -5.13 -2.72
C SER A 158 47.70 -6.46 -3.12
N LEU A 159 46.50 -6.40 -3.69
CA LEU A 159 45.81 -7.56 -4.28
C LEU A 159 46.56 -8.08 -5.52
N PHE A 160 47.06 -7.22 -6.39
CA PHE A 160 47.89 -7.62 -7.53
C PHE A 160 49.19 -8.30 -7.07
N ASN A 161 49.90 -7.75 -6.10
CA ASN A 161 51.15 -8.33 -5.57
C ASN A 161 50.92 -9.68 -4.85
N THR A 162 49.71 -9.95 -4.37
CA THR A 162 49.35 -11.27 -3.81
C THR A 162 48.80 -12.24 -4.87
N ILE A 163 48.27 -11.73 -5.99
CA ILE A 163 47.83 -12.53 -7.14
C ILE A 163 48.99 -12.89 -8.07
N THR A 164 49.93 -11.99 -8.36
CA THR A 164 51.14 -12.29 -9.17
C THR A 164 52.09 -13.26 -8.46
N GLY A 165 51.91 -13.48 -7.15
CA GLY A 165 52.51 -14.59 -6.39
C GLY A 165 51.94 -15.97 -6.72
N LYS A 166 50.90 -16.09 -7.57
CA LYS A 166 50.35 -17.36 -8.07
C LYS A 166 50.06 -17.29 -9.58
N LYS A 167 50.70 -18.19 -10.33
CA LYS A 167 50.49 -18.31 -11.77
C LYS A 167 49.05 -18.73 -12.12
N GLU A 168 48.57 -18.07 -13.17
CA GLU A 168 47.84 -18.62 -14.33
C GLU A 168 47.21 -20.01 -14.19
N GLU A 169 45.91 -20.11 -14.46
CA GLU A 169 45.40 -21.10 -15.42
C GLU A 169 44.09 -20.62 -16.07
N GLU A 170 44.04 -20.58 -17.40
CA GLU A 170 42.83 -20.31 -18.17
C GLU A 170 42.06 -21.60 -18.49
N LYS A 171 40.71 -21.55 -18.52
CA LYS A 171 39.88 -21.95 -19.68
C LYS A 171 38.39 -21.64 -19.43
N GLN A 172 37.84 -20.72 -20.22
CA GLN A 172 36.98 -20.99 -21.39
C GLN A 172 35.58 -21.52 -21.05
N ALA A 173 34.58 -20.66 -21.27
CA ALA A 173 33.16 -21.06 -21.31
C ALA A 173 32.84 -21.76 -22.65
N LYS A 174 31.87 -22.69 -22.64
CA LYS A 174 31.34 -23.30 -23.87
C LYS A 174 29.85 -23.00 -24.01
N LYS A 175 29.50 -22.31 -25.09
CA LYS A 175 28.14 -21.94 -25.50
C LYS A 175 27.58 -23.03 -26.42
N ILE A 176 26.30 -23.37 -26.29
CA ILE A 176 25.55 -24.17 -27.26
C ILE A 176 24.16 -23.53 -27.39
N ASP A 177 23.81 -23.09 -28.59
CA ASP A 177 22.46 -22.67 -28.97
C ASP A 177 21.97 -23.57 -30.11
N SER A 178 20.64 -23.73 -30.20
CA SER A 178 19.90 -24.06 -31.44
C SER A 178 20.10 -25.45 -32.09
N ALA A 179 19.13 -26.03 -32.81
CA ALA A 179 17.66 -25.81 -32.93
C ALA A 179 17.06 -27.00 -33.75
N VAL A 180 15.94 -26.80 -34.45
CA VAL A 180 15.38 -27.61 -35.58
C VAL A 180 14.55 -28.85 -35.13
N THR A 181 13.20 -28.86 -35.16
CA THR A 181 12.24 -28.94 -36.32
C THR A 181 12.01 -30.41 -36.76
N SER A 182 10.81 -30.96 -37.02
CA SER A 182 9.39 -30.50 -37.00
C SER A 182 8.39 -31.69 -37.08
N ASN A 183 7.12 -31.42 -37.45
CA ASN A 183 6.04 -32.31 -37.97
C ASN A 183 5.05 -32.89 -36.94
N THR A 184 3.74 -33.12 -37.21
CA THR A 184 2.76 -32.57 -38.20
C THR A 184 1.33 -32.88 -37.70
N THR A 185 0.34 -32.00 -37.92
CA THR A 185 -1.09 -32.14 -37.55
C THR A 185 -1.89 -33.07 -38.50
N PRO A 186 -3.01 -33.67 -38.06
CA PRO A 186 -4.37 -33.12 -38.29
C PRO A 186 -5.30 -33.22 -37.04
N VAL A 187 -6.29 -32.35 -36.75
CA VAL A 187 -7.54 -31.98 -37.49
C VAL A 187 -8.46 -33.22 -37.61
N LYS A 188 -9.74 -33.27 -37.17
CA LYS A 188 -10.91 -32.34 -37.12
C LYS A 188 -11.75 -32.66 -35.83
N GLU A 189 -12.94 -32.17 -35.46
CA GLU A 189 -14.01 -31.25 -35.94
C GLU A 189 -14.81 -30.71 -34.70
N GLU A 190 -15.97 -30.05 -34.87
CA GLU A 190 -16.90 -29.54 -33.84
C GLU A 190 -18.23 -30.35 -33.78
N THR A 191 -19.01 -30.23 -32.70
CA THR A 191 -20.43 -29.79 -32.79
C THR A 191 -21.06 -29.42 -31.44
N LYS A 192 -22.11 -28.57 -31.48
CA LYS A 192 -22.97 -28.17 -30.34
C LYS A 192 -24.34 -27.72 -30.87
N PRO A 193 -25.48 -28.13 -30.27
CA PRO A 193 -26.77 -27.52 -30.61
C PRO A 193 -27.69 -27.14 -29.41
N ALA A 194 -28.14 -25.88 -29.44
CA ALA A 194 -29.52 -25.41 -29.23
C ALA A 194 -30.27 -25.56 -27.85
N PRO A 195 -31.34 -24.76 -27.59
CA PRO A 195 -31.77 -24.42 -26.20
C PRO A 195 -33.31 -24.38 -25.91
N LYS A 196 -33.67 -23.79 -24.73
CA LYS A 196 -35.02 -23.35 -24.26
C LYS A 196 -35.93 -24.47 -23.69
N PRO A 197 -36.91 -24.20 -22.78
CA PRO A 197 -37.80 -23.03 -22.64
C PRO A 197 -37.42 -21.98 -21.57
N VAL A 198 -38.33 -21.04 -21.30
CA VAL A 198 -38.13 -19.79 -20.52
C VAL A 198 -39.18 -19.66 -19.42
N GLU A 199 -38.79 -19.24 -18.21
CA GLU A 199 -39.73 -18.79 -17.17
C GLU A 199 -39.16 -17.63 -16.31
N GLN A 200 -40.07 -16.79 -15.86
CA GLN A 200 -39.96 -15.41 -15.31
C GLN A 200 -38.69 -15.03 -14.49
N PRO A 201 -38.02 -13.88 -14.77
CA PRO A 201 -36.64 -13.62 -14.31
C PRO A 201 -36.43 -12.56 -13.19
N ILE A 202 -37.40 -12.29 -12.30
CA ILE A 202 -37.26 -11.22 -11.28
C ILE A 202 -36.80 -11.76 -9.91
N ASP A 203 -37.57 -12.66 -9.30
CA ASP A 203 -37.40 -13.09 -7.90
C ASP A 203 -36.02 -13.70 -7.59
N LYS A 204 -35.64 -14.75 -8.34
CA LYS A 204 -34.38 -15.51 -8.21
C LYS A 204 -33.08 -14.69 -8.42
N LYS A 205 -33.19 -13.41 -8.83
CA LYS A 205 -32.06 -12.46 -8.87
C LYS A 205 -31.95 -11.69 -7.55
N GLN A 206 -33.07 -11.17 -7.04
CA GLN A 206 -33.10 -10.43 -5.78
C GLN A 206 -32.79 -11.34 -4.58
N GLU A 207 -33.30 -12.58 -4.56
CA GLU A 207 -32.97 -13.59 -3.55
C GLU A 207 -31.44 -13.78 -3.40
N LYS A 208 -30.73 -13.87 -4.53
CA LYS A 208 -29.26 -14.04 -4.57
C LYS A 208 -28.51 -12.82 -4.06
N ILE A 209 -28.96 -11.61 -4.42
CA ILE A 209 -28.39 -10.34 -3.92
C ILE A 209 -28.60 -10.24 -2.41
N ASN A 210 -29.81 -10.51 -1.93
CA ASN A 210 -30.15 -10.49 -0.51
C ASN A 210 -29.32 -11.50 0.30
N LYS A 211 -29.14 -12.73 -0.24
CA LYS A 211 -28.28 -13.76 0.37
C LYS A 211 -26.81 -13.36 0.41
N PHE A 212 -26.25 -12.91 -0.72
CA PHE A 212 -24.87 -12.40 -0.79
C PHE A 212 -24.63 -11.26 0.21
N LYS A 213 -25.58 -10.33 0.32
CA LYS A 213 -25.53 -9.23 1.29
C LYS A 213 -25.54 -9.76 2.74
N ALA A 214 -26.43 -10.69 3.07
CA ALA A 214 -26.52 -11.28 4.41
C ALA A 214 -25.26 -12.07 4.81
N ASP A 215 -24.73 -12.91 3.91
CA ASP A 215 -23.52 -13.71 4.15
C ASP A 215 -22.28 -12.80 4.30
N THR A 216 -22.15 -11.76 3.45
CA THR A 216 -21.05 -10.79 3.52
C THR A 216 -21.14 -9.90 4.76
N GLN A 217 -22.33 -9.41 5.09
CA GLN A 217 -22.62 -8.66 6.32
C GLN A 217 -22.18 -9.45 7.56
N LYS A 218 -22.55 -10.74 7.64
CA LYS A 218 -22.15 -11.63 8.74
C LYS A 218 -20.64 -11.82 8.83
N ARG A 219 -19.93 -11.95 7.70
CA ARG A 219 -18.46 -12.00 7.67
C ARG A 219 -17.84 -10.71 8.20
N LEU A 220 -18.29 -9.55 7.74
CA LEU A 220 -17.76 -8.25 8.19
C LEU A 220 -18.01 -8.01 9.68
N THR A 221 -19.23 -8.27 10.16
CA THR A 221 -19.54 -8.17 11.60
C THR A 221 -18.64 -9.07 12.45
N ASN A 222 -18.27 -10.27 11.97
CA ASN A 222 -17.28 -11.11 12.66
C ASN A 222 -15.85 -10.55 12.55
N THR A 223 -15.44 -10.04 11.38
CA THR A 223 -14.10 -9.50 11.11
C THR A 223 -13.75 -8.29 11.96
N TYR A 224 -14.72 -7.44 12.32
CA TYR A 224 -14.51 -6.23 13.14
C TYR A 224 -14.96 -6.37 14.60
N LYS A 225 -15.34 -7.57 15.06
CA LYS A 225 -15.85 -7.81 16.43
C LYS A 225 -14.80 -7.67 17.55
N SER A 226 -13.52 -7.58 17.19
CA SER A 226 -12.39 -7.57 18.14
C SER A 226 -11.17 -6.85 17.55
N VAL A 227 -11.39 -5.72 16.87
CA VAL A 227 -10.33 -4.94 16.23
C VAL A 227 -9.98 -3.77 17.13
N ASP A 228 -8.72 -3.67 17.54
CA ASP A 228 -8.17 -2.50 18.26
C ASP A 228 -8.96 -2.09 19.53
N ASN A 229 -9.62 -3.06 20.20
CA ASN A 229 -10.59 -2.87 21.30
C ASN A 229 -11.81 -1.97 20.99
N ILE A 230 -12.04 -1.65 19.71
CA ILE A 230 -13.07 -0.74 19.23
C ILE A 230 -13.97 -1.53 18.28
N ASN A 231 -15.24 -1.68 18.64
CA ASN A 231 -16.17 -2.57 17.94
C ASN A 231 -17.18 -1.75 17.10
N PRO A 232 -16.84 -1.30 15.88
CA PRO A 232 -17.77 -0.55 15.05
C PRO A 232 -18.97 -1.39 14.64
N ASN A 233 -20.12 -0.74 14.48
CA ASN A 233 -21.19 -1.33 13.68
C ASN A 233 -20.82 -1.14 12.20
N VAL A 234 -20.85 -2.22 11.42
CA VAL A 234 -20.40 -2.22 10.01
C VAL A 234 -21.57 -2.65 9.14
N SER A 235 -21.84 -1.91 8.07
CA SER A 235 -22.93 -2.20 7.12
C SER A 235 -22.48 -2.04 5.67
N ILE A 236 -23.18 -2.71 4.75
CA ILE A 236 -22.84 -2.71 3.32
C ILE A 236 -23.99 -2.35 2.38
N SER A 237 -23.61 -1.75 1.26
CA SER A 237 -24.38 -1.59 0.03
C SER A 237 -24.77 -2.92 -0.62
N GLU A 238 -25.72 -2.88 -1.56
CA GLU A 238 -26.20 -4.08 -2.28
C GLU A 238 -25.20 -4.67 -3.27
N ASP A 239 -24.31 -3.84 -3.82
CA ASP A 239 -23.21 -4.28 -4.70
C ASP A 239 -21.93 -4.59 -3.93
N GLY A 240 -21.97 -4.45 -2.59
CA GLY A 240 -20.84 -4.71 -1.70
C GLY A 240 -19.68 -3.72 -1.82
N LYS A 241 -19.78 -2.62 -2.57
CA LYS A 241 -18.65 -1.70 -2.77
C LYS A 241 -18.54 -0.63 -1.70
N LEU A 242 -19.64 0.01 -1.33
CA LEU A 242 -19.69 0.92 -0.18
C LEU A 242 -19.85 0.11 1.12
N ILE A 243 -18.95 0.38 2.06
CA ILE A 243 -19.00 -0.07 3.46
C ILE A 243 -19.15 1.17 4.34
N THR A 244 -20.14 1.16 5.23
CA THR A 244 -20.30 2.19 6.25
C THR A 244 -19.90 1.62 7.60
N PHE A 245 -18.95 2.27 8.28
CA PHE A 245 -18.59 1.97 9.66
C PHE A 245 -19.15 3.09 10.56
N ALA A 246 -19.94 2.70 11.56
CA ALA A 246 -20.34 3.58 12.64
C ALA A 246 -19.46 3.30 13.88
N PHE A 247 -18.70 4.30 14.30
CA PHE A 247 -17.77 4.24 15.43
C PHE A 247 -18.27 5.12 16.57
N ASP A 248 -18.16 4.64 17.81
CA ASP A 248 -18.20 5.52 18.98
C ASP A 248 -16.86 6.28 19.04
N LEU A 249 -16.83 7.50 18.50
CA LEU A 249 -15.59 8.28 18.43
C LEU A 249 -15.18 8.88 19.78
N ASP A 250 -16.11 9.01 20.72
CA ASP A 250 -15.82 9.41 22.10
C ASP A 250 -15.07 8.28 22.83
N ALA A 251 -15.51 7.02 22.67
CA ALA A 251 -14.79 5.85 23.17
C ALA A 251 -13.46 5.62 22.43
N TYR A 252 -13.41 5.81 21.10
CA TYR A 252 -12.18 5.73 20.32
C TYR A 252 -11.13 6.71 20.85
N ALA A 253 -11.48 8.00 20.94
CA ALA A 253 -10.56 9.05 21.37
C ALA A 253 -10.04 8.82 22.80
N LYS A 254 -10.92 8.33 23.69
CA LYS A 254 -10.60 7.96 25.07
C LYS A 254 -9.68 6.73 25.19
N HIS A 255 -9.78 5.76 24.28
CA HIS A 255 -8.84 4.63 24.19
C HIS A 255 -7.43 5.11 23.79
N ASP A 256 -7.36 5.89 22.70
CA ASP A 256 -6.11 6.39 22.12
C ASP A 256 -5.49 7.56 22.91
N LYS A 257 -6.20 8.07 23.93
CA LYS A 257 -5.81 9.20 24.81
C LYS A 257 -5.58 10.50 24.04
N VAL A 258 -6.50 10.80 23.12
CA VAL A 258 -6.52 12.01 22.28
C VAL A 258 -7.88 12.70 22.38
N ASP A 259 -7.94 13.96 21.96
CA ASP A 259 -9.22 14.68 21.84
C ASP A 259 -10.07 14.16 20.68
N LYS A 260 -11.40 14.30 20.79
CA LYS A 260 -12.36 13.84 19.77
C LYS A 260 -12.09 14.48 18.40
N GLU A 261 -11.80 15.78 18.36
CA GLU A 261 -11.48 16.50 17.12
C GLU A 261 -10.22 15.94 16.45
N LEU A 262 -9.20 15.56 17.23
CA LEU A 262 -7.97 14.97 16.69
C LEU A 262 -8.23 13.57 16.13
N SER A 263 -9.06 12.76 16.80
CA SER A 263 -9.56 11.48 16.28
C SER A 263 -10.32 11.66 14.96
N VAL A 264 -11.32 12.54 14.93
CA VAL A 264 -12.07 12.93 13.72
C VAL A 264 -11.14 13.39 12.58
N SER A 265 -10.10 14.18 12.90
CA SER A 265 -9.13 14.63 11.91
C SER A 265 -8.31 13.48 11.31
N ALA A 266 -7.90 12.50 12.14
CA ALA A 266 -7.15 11.33 11.69
C ALA A 266 -7.98 10.46 10.73
N PHE A 267 -9.27 10.27 11.04
CA PHE A 267 -10.24 9.63 10.14
C PHE A 267 -10.42 10.39 8.81
N LYS A 268 -10.28 11.72 8.78
CA LYS A 268 -10.38 12.55 7.56
C LYS A 268 -9.11 12.56 6.68
N THR A 269 -7.99 11.98 7.12
CA THR A 269 -6.75 11.95 6.30
C THR A 269 -6.75 10.83 5.25
N SER A 270 -5.96 10.97 4.18
CA SER A 270 -5.75 9.92 3.17
C SER A 270 -4.99 8.69 3.67
N ALA A 271 -4.42 8.75 4.89
CA ALA A 271 -3.73 7.66 5.57
C ALA A 271 -4.44 7.26 6.88
N GLY A 272 -5.73 7.57 7.00
CA GLY A 272 -6.53 7.29 8.19
C GLY A 272 -6.74 5.79 8.46
N PRO A 273 -7.18 5.41 9.67
CA PRO A 273 -7.34 4.01 10.07
C PRO A 273 -8.32 3.22 9.19
N TYR A 274 -9.20 3.90 8.44
CA TYR A 274 -10.11 3.25 7.50
C TYR A 274 -9.42 2.52 6.34
N GLU A 275 -8.18 2.84 5.97
CA GLU A 275 -7.44 2.09 4.94
C GLU A 275 -7.03 0.68 5.41
N LYS A 276 -6.80 0.49 6.72
CA LYS A 276 -6.67 -0.84 7.34
C LYS A 276 -7.98 -1.63 7.17
N TYR A 277 -9.12 -1.00 7.48
CA TYR A 277 -10.43 -1.65 7.36
C TYR A 277 -10.80 -1.96 5.89
N LYS A 278 -10.54 -1.06 4.95
CA LYS A 278 -10.68 -1.29 3.49
C LYS A 278 -9.87 -2.50 3.02
N SER A 279 -8.65 -2.64 3.52
CA SER A 279 -7.77 -3.80 3.24
C SER A 279 -8.31 -5.11 3.83
N MET A 280 -8.85 -5.07 5.05
CA MET A 280 -9.49 -6.23 5.71
C MET A 280 -10.77 -6.66 4.98
N ALA A 281 -11.59 -5.72 4.54
CA ALA A 281 -12.79 -5.95 3.75
C ALA A 281 -12.49 -6.63 2.41
N PHE A 282 -11.53 -6.12 1.65
CA PHE A 282 -11.10 -6.70 0.38
C PHE A 282 -10.67 -8.17 0.54
N ARG A 283 -9.92 -8.47 1.61
CA ARG A 283 -9.53 -9.86 1.97
C ARG A 283 -10.71 -10.74 2.38
N ALA A 284 -11.71 -10.19 3.07
CA ALA A 284 -12.83 -10.97 3.63
C ALA A 284 -13.90 -11.39 2.60
N TYR A 285 -14.13 -10.56 1.56
CA TYR A 285 -15.19 -10.83 0.57
C TYR A 285 -14.95 -10.27 -0.84
N GLY A 286 -13.88 -9.50 -1.12
CA GLY A 286 -13.71 -8.79 -2.39
C GLY A 286 -13.82 -9.67 -3.64
N LYS A 287 -13.26 -10.89 -3.59
CA LYS A 287 -13.38 -11.90 -4.65
C LYS A 287 -14.82 -12.35 -4.92
N GLU A 288 -15.65 -12.43 -3.89
CA GLU A 288 -17.06 -12.87 -3.99
C GLU A 288 -17.97 -11.73 -4.49
N ALA A 289 -17.60 -10.47 -4.18
CA ALA A 289 -18.24 -9.27 -4.72
C ALA A 289 -17.85 -8.93 -6.17
N ASN A 290 -16.97 -9.72 -6.81
CA ASN A 290 -16.34 -9.38 -8.09
C ASN A 290 -15.63 -8.00 -8.07
N ILE A 291 -15.02 -7.66 -6.94
CA ILE A 291 -14.22 -6.44 -6.76
C ILE A 291 -12.79 -6.77 -7.19
N ALA A 292 -12.31 -6.12 -8.24
CA ALA A 292 -11.01 -6.41 -8.85
C ALA A 292 -9.83 -5.83 -8.05
N ASP A 293 -10.02 -4.68 -7.41
CA ASP A 293 -8.99 -3.92 -6.73
C ASP A 293 -9.51 -3.39 -5.38
N LYS A 294 -8.65 -3.38 -4.35
CA LYS A 294 -8.93 -2.78 -3.04
C LYS A 294 -9.52 -1.36 -3.18
N LYS A 295 -9.02 -0.56 -4.13
CA LYS A 295 -9.44 0.85 -4.32
C LYS A 295 -10.93 1.01 -4.59
N ASP A 296 -11.57 0.02 -5.22
CA ASP A 296 -12.98 0.04 -5.63
C ASP A 296 -13.95 -0.17 -4.44
N ILE A 297 -13.42 -0.55 -3.26
CA ILE A 297 -14.15 -0.46 -1.99
C ILE A 297 -14.15 0.99 -1.52
N ILE A 298 -15.33 1.52 -1.27
CA ILE A 298 -15.53 2.88 -0.76
C ILE A 298 -15.96 2.81 0.70
N VAL A 299 -15.45 3.71 1.52
CA VAL A 299 -15.69 3.73 2.96
C VAL A 299 -16.39 5.03 3.35
N LYS A 300 -17.46 4.90 4.15
CA LYS A 300 -18.11 5.98 4.88
C LYS A 300 -17.88 5.77 6.37
N ILE A 301 -17.51 6.82 7.09
CA ILE A 301 -17.36 6.81 8.55
C ILE A 301 -18.47 7.68 9.15
N VAL A 302 -19.17 7.13 10.13
CA VAL A 302 -20.23 7.80 10.88
C VAL A 302 -19.85 7.76 12.36
N ASP A 303 -20.05 8.86 13.08
CA ASP A 303 -19.98 8.84 14.54
C ASP A 303 -21.31 8.31 15.10
N SER A 304 -21.26 7.24 15.89
CA SER A 304 -22.47 6.62 16.44
C SER A 304 -23.04 7.36 17.66
N SER A 305 -22.37 8.37 18.21
CA SER A 305 -22.91 9.16 19.34
C SER A 305 -23.82 10.31 18.90
N ASN A 306 -23.70 10.80 17.66
CA ASN A 306 -24.53 11.88 17.10
C ASN A 306 -25.06 11.62 15.66
N ASN A 307 -24.75 10.46 15.06
CA ASN A 307 -25.05 10.09 13.66
C ASN A 307 -24.41 10.99 12.58
N GLU A 308 -23.42 11.81 12.92
CA GLU A 308 -22.72 12.69 11.97
C GLU A 308 -21.81 11.91 11.02
N VAL A 309 -21.73 12.34 9.76
CA VAL A 309 -20.83 11.74 8.76
C VAL A 309 -19.44 12.36 8.90
N VAL A 310 -18.50 11.56 9.40
CA VAL A 310 -17.12 11.96 9.74
C VAL A 310 -16.20 11.89 8.54
N LEU A 311 -16.39 10.91 7.66
CA LEU A 311 -15.73 10.84 6.36
C LEU A 311 -16.74 10.33 5.32
N ASP A 312 -16.81 11.04 4.20
CA ASP A 312 -17.67 10.71 3.07
C ASP A 312 -16.84 10.75 1.77
N ASN A 313 -15.91 9.81 1.59
CA ASN A 313 -15.14 9.63 0.34
C ASN A 313 -16.02 9.07 -0.81
N VAL A 314 -17.25 9.54 -0.90
CA VAL A 314 -18.40 8.94 -1.60
C VAL A 314 -18.81 9.80 -2.82
N GLU A 315 -18.17 10.96 -3.00
CA GLU A 315 -18.28 11.88 -4.13
C GLU A 315 -17.99 11.21 -5.51
N ASN A 316 -17.32 10.05 -5.53
CA ASN A 316 -17.08 9.23 -6.72
C ASN A 316 -17.86 7.88 -6.74
N TYR A 317 -18.78 7.66 -5.78
CA TYR A 317 -19.59 6.44 -5.69
C TYR A 317 -20.97 6.60 -6.33
N TYR A 318 -21.71 7.65 -5.93
CA TYR A 318 -23.08 7.87 -6.42
C TYR A 318 -23.12 8.50 -7.83
N ASP A 319 -22.07 9.23 -8.23
CA ASP A 319 -21.92 9.82 -9.57
C ASP A 319 -21.52 8.80 -10.67
N LYS A 320 -21.40 7.51 -10.34
CA LYS A 320 -21.21 6.45 -11.34
C LYS A 320 -22.56 5.89 -11.82
N PRO A 321 -23.02 6.21 -13.06
CA PRO A 321 -24.24 5.62 -13.60
C PRO A 321 -24.12 4.09 -13.68
N LYS A 322 -25.19 3.40 -13.29
CA LYS A 322 -25.21 1.96 -12.96
C LYS A 322 -25.42 1.05 -14.20
N GLN A 323 -24.69 1.29 -15.30
CA GLN A 323 -24.80 0.57 -16.58
C GLN A 323 -23.45 0.55 -17.35
N GLU A 324 -23.18 -0.34 -18.32
CA GLU A 324 -23.67 -1.69 -18.64
C GLU A 324 -22.74 -2.30 -19.73
N THR A 325 -22.75 -3.63 -19.95
CA THR A 325 -21.85 -4.31 -20.90
C THR A 325 -22.50 -4.65 -22.26
N ALA A 326 -22.43 -3.75 -23.24
CA ALA A 326 -22.42 -4.07 -24.69
C ALA A 326 -22.17 -2.81 -25.55
N PRO A 327 -21.40 -2.87 -26.66
CA PRO A 327 -21.21 -1.74 -27.59
C PRO A 327 -21.99 -1.86 -28.90
N ALA A 328 -22.70 -0.80 -29.33
CA ALA A 328 -23.22 -0.68 -30.71
C ALA A 328 -23.51 0.79 -31.15
N THR A 329 -22.75 1.24 -32.16
CA THR A 329 -23.15 2.09 -33.31
C THR A 329 -23.73 3.52 -33.12
N LYS A 330 -23.27 4.45 -33.98
CA LYS A 330 -23.71 5.85 -34.12
C LYS A 330 -25.18 6.02 -34.54
N THR A 331 -25.77 7.20 -34.27
CA THR A 331 -26.21 8.19 -35.30
C THR A 331 -26.34 9.57 -34.60
N GLU A 332 -26.50 10.65 -35.38
CA GLU A 332 -26.29 12.06 -35.04
C GLU A 332 -27.60 12.89 -35.09
N GLU A 333 -27.53 14.18 -34.72
CA GLU A 333 -28.47 15.29 -35.00
C GLU A 333 -29.25 15.91 -33.81
N GLN A 334 -29.58 17.20 -33.96
CA GLN A 334 -30.08 18.20 -32.98
C GLN A 334 -30.93 19.25 -33.77
N PRO A 335 -31.61 20.25 -33.17
CA PRO A 335 -32.29 20.38 -31.87
C PRO A 335 -33.78 20.86 -32.01
N LYS A 336 -34.57 20.91 -30.92
CA LYS A 336 -35.35 22.11 -30.47
C LYS A 336 -36.07 21.87 -29.12
N GLN A 337 -36.39 22.97 -28.42
CA GLN A 337 -37.21 23.06 -27.19
C GLN A 337 -38.70 22.72 -27.44
N GLU A 338 -39.62 22.60 -26.48
CA GLU A 338 -39.78 23.14 -25.10
C GLU A 338 -40.71 22.15 -24.31
N ASP A 339 -41.06 22.20 -23.01
CA ASP A 339 -40.92 23.16 -21.90
C ASP A 339 -41.15 22.46 -20.51
N GLN A 340 -41.10 23.22 -19.40
CA GLN A 340 -41.67 23.00 -18.04
C GLN A 340 -41.12 21.88 -17.12
N ASN A 341 -40.17 22.31 -16.26
CA ASN A 341 -40.27 22.36 -14.78
C ASN A 341 -39.42 21.40 -13.90
N SER A 342 -38.86 22.00 -12.83
CA SER A 342 -38.20 21.45 -11.63
C SER A 342 -36.90 20.63 -11.75
N THR A 343 -35.84 20.88 -10.96
CA THR A 343 -35.03 22.10 -10.67
C THR A 343 -34.12 21.79 -9.45
N GLN A 344 -32.83 22.14 -9.55
CA GLN A 344 -31.74 21.93 -8.55
C GLN A 344 -31.28 20.46 -8.40
N ASN A 345 -30.01 20.17 -8.06
CA ASN A 345 -28.95 21.06 -7.56
C ASN A 345 -27.60 20.84 -8.29
N THR A 346 -27.16 21.87 -9.03
CA THR A 346 -25.80 22.00 -9.58
C THR A 346 -25.28 23.43 -9.36
N GLU A 347 -25.47 23.98 -8.15
CA GLU A 347 -25.14 25.41 -7.89
C GLU A 347 -24.01 25.64 -6.87
N ASN A 348 -23.51 24.61 -6.16
CA ASN A 348 -22.51 24.76 -5.09
C ASN A 348 -21.08 25.16 -5.52
N ASN A 349 -20.80 25.37 -6.82
CA ASN A 349 -19.46 25.75 -7.31
C ASN A 349 -19.49 26.71 -8.52
N ILE A 350 -20.44 27.65 -8.51
CA ILE A 350 -20.44 28.80 -9.42
C ILE A 350 -19.57 29.90 -8.78
N VAL A 351 -18.65 30.48 -9.55
CA VAL A 351 -17.80 31.60 -9.13
C VAL A 351 -17.82 32.67 -10.22
N TYR A 352 -18.01 33.94 -9.83
CA TYR A 352 -18.03 35.09 -10.75
C TYR A 352 -16.87 36.04 -10.48
N ASP A 353 -16.21 36.52 -11.53
CA ASP A 353 -15.07 37.45 -11.44
C ASP A 353 -15.51 38.88 -11.10
N ASN A 354 -16.72 39.28 -11.51
CA ASN A 354 -17.25 40.63 -11.37
C ASN A 354 -18.78 40.70 -11.52
N CYS A 355 -19.36 41.79 -11.02
CA CYS A 355 -20.81 42.03 -11.10
C CYS A 355 -21.38 42.13 -12.52
N THR A 356 -20.57 42.39 -13.55
CA THR A 356 -21.04 42.42 -14.94
C THR A 356 -21.32 41.01 -15.46
N GLN A 357 -20.53 40.00 -15.08
CA GLN A 357 -20.89 38.60 -15.29
C GLN A 357 -22.18 38.23 -14.54
N VAL A 358 -22.31 38.62 -13.27
CA VAL A 358 -23.51 38.34 -12.44
C VAL A 358 -24.78 38.93 -13.05
N LYS A 359 -24.75 40.22 -13.44
CA LYS A 359 -25.87 40.90 -14.10
C LYS A 359 -26.18 40.30 -15.48
N LYS A 360 -25.16 39.90 -16.26
CA LYS A 360 -25.34 39.19 -17.54
C LYS A 360 -25.91 37.77 -17.37
N ALA A 361 -25.62 37.10 -16.26
CA ALA A 361 -26.20 35.80 -15.90
C ALA A 361 -27.63 35.89 -15.33
N GLY A 362 -28.17 37.11 -15.15
CA GLY A 362 -29.51 37.32 -14.59
C GLY A 362 -29.64 37.00 -13.10
N LYS A 363 -28.52 36.93 -12.36
CA LYS A 363 -28.47 36.50 -10.95
C LYS A 363 -28.21 37.66 -9.96
N ALA A 364 -28.20 38.92 -10.39
CA ALA A 364 -28.01 40.07 -9.51
C ALA A 364 -29.33 40.55 -8.87
N PRO A 365 -29.35 40.95 -7.59
CA PRO A 365 -28.29 40.79 -6.59
C PRO A 365 -28.14 39.34 -6.08
N ILE A 366 -26.94 38.97 -5.63
CA ILE A 366 -26.65 37.69 -4.95
C ILE A 366 -26.41 37.96 -3.46
N LYS A 367 -27.04 37.19 -2.56
CA LYS A 367 -26.92 37.35 -1.10
C LYS A 367 -25.88 36.41 -0.47
N GLN A 368 -25.42 36.74 0.73
CA GLN A 368 -24.45 35.94 1.45
C GLN A 368 -24.97 34.52 1.74
N GLY A 369 -24.29 33.52 1.18
CA GLY A 369 -24.66 32.11 1.27
C GLY A 369 -25.30 31.56 0.00
N GLU A 370 -25.67 32.41 -0.96
CA GLU A 370 -26.17 31.98 -2.28
C GLU A 370 -25.02 31.60 -3.23
N PRO A 371 -25.26 30.66 -4.16
CA PRO A 371 -24.36 30.32 -5.27
C PRO A 371 -23.73 31.53 -5.99
N GLY A 372 -22.40 31.57 -6.07
CA GLY A 372 -21.67 32.67 -6.70
C GLY A 372 -21.43 33.90 -5.82
N TYR A 373 -21.93 33.94 -4.57
CA TYR A 373 -21.60 35.01 -3.64
C TYR A 373 -20.11 35.01 -3.27
N SER A 374 -19.49 36.19 -3.23
CA SER A 374 -18.22 36.36 -2.52
C SER A 374 -18.04 37.79 -2.01
N LYS A 375 -17.27 37.93 -0.92
CA LYS A 375 -16.84 39.23 -0.34
C LYS A 375 -15.88 40.06 -1.21
N LYS A 376 -15.74 39.70 -2.50
CA LYS A 376 -15.06 40.52 -3.53
C LYS A 376 -16.07 41.23 -4.46
N LEU A 377 -17.33 40.76 -4.46
CA LEU A 377 -18.44 41.25 -5.26
C LEU A 377 -19.37 42.13 -4.42
N ASP A 378 -19.61 41.74 -3.16
CA ASP A 378 -20.06 42.65 -2.10
C ASP A 378 -18.88 43.56 -1.70
N LYS A 379 -19.06 44.88 -1.82
CA LYS A 379 -18.02 45.91 -1.59
C LYS A 379 -18.28 46.74 -0.34
N ASP A 380 -19.55 46.90 0.03
CA ASP A 380 -20.04 47.58 1.23
C ASP A 380 -19.89 46.66 2.45
N GLY A 381 -20.00 45.34 2.25
CA GLY A 381 -19.94 44.30 3.26
C GLY A 381 -21.28 44.05 3.98
N ASP A 382 -22.41 44.45 3.40
CA ASP A 382 -23.74 44.31 4.01
C ASP A 382 -24.36 42.91 3.83
N GLY A 383 -23.75 42.06 3.01
CA GLY A 383 -24.21 40.71 2.68
C GLY A 383 -24.97 40.61 1.35
N ILE A 384 -25.06 41.66 0.54
CA ILE A 384 -25.77 41.67 -0.74
C ILE A 384 -24.82 42.14 -1.87
N ALA A 385 -24.27 41.19 -2.61
CA ALA A 385 -23.39 41.45 -3.74
C ALA A 385 -24.16 41.97 -4.98
N CYS A 386 -23.59 42.98 -5.63
CA CYS A 386 -23.99 43.48 -6.95
C CYS A 386 -25.41 44.06 -7.05
N ASP A 387 -25.94 44.64 -5.97
CA ASP A 387 -27.26 45.28 -5.90
C ASP A 387 -27.34 46.60 -6.69
N LYS A 388 -26.24 47.36 -6.71
CA LYS A 388 -26.07 48.67 -7.38
C LYS A 388 -25.50 48.48 -8.79
#